data_AF-A0A956QWS0-F1
#
_entry.id   AF-A0A956QWS0-F1
#
_cell.length_a   1.000
_cell.length_b   1.000
_cell.length_c   1.000
_cell.angle_alpha   90.00
_cell.angle_beta   90.00
_cell.angle_gamma   90.00
#
_symmetry.space_group_name_H-M   'P 1'
#
loop_
_entity.id
_entity.type
_entity.pdbx_description
1 polymer ?
#
loop_
_entity_poly.entity_id
_entity_poly.type
_entity_poly.pdbx_seq_one_letter_code
_entity_poly.pdbx_strand_id
1 'polypeptide(L)' 'MADTVNEAELGRSKQSTTPSDHLIHLLTIGWPTDSPLVRRYVAENGLSSVLKDWMNKSEKR' A
#
# COMPACT_ATOMS: atom_id res chain seq x y z
N MET A 1 -34.51 8.09 11.79
CA MET A 1 -33.89 6.81 11.37
C MET A 1 -33.01 7.11 10.17
N ALA A 2 -31.82 6.51 10.18
CA ALA A 2 -30.77 6.50 9.16
C ALA A 2 -29.99 7.81 8.95
N ASP A 3 -28.94 7.94 9.78
CA ASP A 3 -27.73 8.71 9.49
C ASP A 3 -27.09 8.05 8.26
N THR A 4 -27.23 8.69 7.09
CA THR A 4 -26.76 8.19 5.81
C THR A 4 -25.26 8.42 5.73
N VAL A 5 -24.52 7.45 6.27
CA VAL A 5 -23.07 7.43 6.35
C VAL A 5 -22.46 7.68 4.97
N ASN A 6 -21.60 8.69 4.92
CA ASN A 6 -20.86 9.22 3.79
C ASN A 6 -19.78 8.22 3.30
N GLU A 7 -20.17 7.05 2.80
CA GLU A 7 -19.25 5.97 2.40
C GLU A 7 -19.00 5.87 0.88
N ALA A 8 -19.38 6.90 0.11
CA ALA A 8 -19.35 6.87 -1.37
C ALA A 8 -18.20 7.65 -2.03
N GLU A 9 -17.27 8.26 -1.26
CA GLU A 9 -16.17 9.07 -1.83
C GLU A 9 -14.79 8.40 -1.83
N LEU A 10 -14.67 7.14 -1.42
CA LEU A 10 -13.46 6.36 -1.67
C LEU A 10 -13.61 5.67 -3.01
N GLY A 11 -13.49 6.49 -4.06
CA GLY A 11 -13.48 6.06 -5.45
C GLY A 11 -12.64 4.81 -5.59
N ARG A 12 -13.34 3.68 -5.80
CA ARG A 12 -12.77 2.41 -6.24
C ARG A 12 -11.86 2.71 -7.41
N SER A 13 -10.57 2.81 -7.16
CA SER A 13 -9.56 2.78 -8.22
C SER A 13 -9.73 1.43 -8.91
N LYS A 14 -10.52 1.44 -10.00
CA LYS A 14 -10.74 0.36 -10.97
C LYS A 14 -9.45 0.09 -11.75
N GLN A 15 -8.33 -0.02 -11.06
CA GLN A 15 -7.10 -0.55 -11.61
C GLN A 15 -6.92 -1.89 -10.93
N SER A 16 -6.59 -2.91 -11.70
CA SER A 16 -6.17 -4.20 -11.16
C SER A 16 -4.88 -3.95 -10.39
N THR A 17 -5.00 -3.52 -9.14
CA THR A 17 -3.87 -3.20 -8.27
C THR A 17 -3.22 -4.53 -7.95
N THR A 18 -2.15 -4.84 -8.69
CA THR A 18 -1.28 -5.95 -8.32
C THR A 18 -0.80 -5.73 -6.89
N PRO A 19 -0.52 -6.79 -6.11
CA PRO A 19 -0.06 -6.62 -4.74
C PRO A 19 1.16 -5.71 -4.63
N SER A 20 2.05 -5.76 -5.64
CA SER A 20 3.19 -4.86 -5.78
C SER A 20 2.78 -3.39 -5.86
N ASP A 21 1.80 -3.05 -6.70
CA ASP A 21 1.30 -1.68 -6.88
C ASP A 21 0.66 -1.15 -5.58
N HIS A 22 -0.11 -1.99 -4.88
CA HIS A 22 -0.69 -1.62 -3.59
C HIS A 22 0.38 -1.33 -2.54
N LEU A 23 1.42 -2.17 -2.49
CA LEU A 23 2.55 -1.95 -1.59
C LEU A 23 3.23 -0.60 -1.87
N ILE A 24 3.50 -0.28 -3.14
CA ILE A 24 4.11 1.01 -3.50
C ILE A 24 3.19 2.16 -3.11
N HIS A 25 1.88 2.02 -3.31
CA HIS A 25 0.91 3.04 -2.90
C HIS A 25 0.96 3.28 -1.38
N LEU A 26 0.93 2.22 -0.57
CA LEU A 26 1.04 2.30 0.90
C LEU A 26 2.32 3.04 1.31
N LEU A 27 3.45 2.70 0.71
CA LEU A 27 4.73 3.34 1.01
C LEU A 27 4.75 4.82 0.57
N THR A 28 4.11 5.14 -0.56
CA THR A 28 4.05 6.50 -1.11
C THR A 28 3.18 7.45 -0.28
N ILE A 29 2.08 6.95 0.31
CA ILE A 29 1.23 7.75 1.21
C ILE A 29 1.84 7.88 2.63
N GLY A 30 3.04 7.35 2.86
CA GLY A 30 3.81 7.53 4.09
C GLY A 30 3.71 6.39 5.10
N TRP A 31 3.21 5.20 4.73
CA TRP A 31 3.30 4.06 5.63
C TRP A 31 4.76 3.64 5.82
N PRO A 32 5.21 3.44 7.07
CA PRO A 32 6.59 3.02 7.31
C PRO A 32 6.80 1.58 6.85
N THR A 33 7.97 1.31 6.26
CA THR A 33 8.38 -0.02 5.78
C THR A 33 8.48 -1.05 6.91
N ASP A 34 8.79 -0.60 8.13
CA ASP A 34 8.80 -1.45 9.33
C ASP A 34 7.40 -1.63 9.97
N SER A 35 6.36 -1.00 9.43
CA SER A 35 4.99 -1.20 9.92
C SER A 35 4.64 -2.69 9.91
N PRO A 36 4.08 -3.24 11.01
CA PRO A 36 3.66 -4.64 11.04
C PRO A 36 2.65 -4.97 9.95
N LEU A 37 1.82 -4.00 9.54
CA LEU A 37 0.87 -4.14 8.44
C LEU A 37 1.58 -4.30 7.09
N VAL A 38 2.56 -3.44 6.80
CA VAL A 38 3.36 -3.52 5.56
C VAL A 38 4.17 -4.81 5.53
N ARG A 39 4.83 -5.17 6.64
CA ARG A 39 5.61 -6.40 6.76
C ARG A 39 4.77 -7.66 6.53
N ARG A 40 3.57 -7.70 7.13
CA ARG A 40 2.63 -8.80 6.91
C ARG A 40 2.17 -8.88 5.47
N TYR A 41 1.77 -7.74 4.89
CA TYR A 41 1.32 -7.67 3.50
C TYR A 41 2.40 -8.15 2.51
N VAL A 42 3.64 -7.74 2.75
CA VAL A 42 4.81 -8.14 1.98
C VAL A 42 5.05 -9.65 2.07
N ALA A 43 4.98 -10.21 3.28
CA ALA A 43 5.16 -11.64 3.51
C ALA A 43 4.05 -12.48 2.86
N GLU A 44 2.79 -12.07 3.00
CA GLU A 44 1.62 -12.76 2.43
C GLU A 44 1.62 -12.75 0.89
N ASN A 45 2.22 -11.74 0.27
CA ASN A 45 2.25 -11.58 -1.19
C ASN A 45 3.63 -11.82 -1.83
N GLY A 46 4.65 -12.20 -1.06
CA GLY A 46 6.01 -12.45 -1.57
C GLY A 46 6.72 -11.21 -2.13
N LEU A 47 6.39 -10.02 -1.63
CA LEU A 47 6.83 -8.73 -2.19
C LEU A 47 8.17 -8.21 -1.63
N SER A 48 8.95 -9.05 -0.94
CA SER A 48 10.18 -8.63 -0.26
C SER A 48 11.19 -7.97 -1.20
N SER A 49 11.24 -8.43 -2.46
CA SER A 49 12.08 -7.82 -3.51
C SER A 49 11.60 -6.42 -3.89
N VAL A 50 10.28 -6.23 -4.01
CA VAL A 50 9.65 -4.95 -4.36
C VAL A 50 9.85 -3.92 -3.24
N LEU A 51 9.66 -4.33 -1.98
CA LEU A 51 9.93 -3.48 -0.81
C LEU A 51 11.40 -3.03 -0.81
N LYS A 52 12.34 -3.95 -1.03
CA LYS A 52 13.77 -3.66 -1.04
C LYS A 52 14.17 -2.73 -2.18
N ASP A 53 13.62 -2.93 -3.38
CA ASP A 53 13.84 -2.04 -4.52
C ASP A 53 13.33 -0.62 -4.25
N TRP A 54 12.13 -0.50 -3.66
CA TRP A 54 11.57 0.80 -3.28
C TRP A 54 12.41 1.52 -2.22
N MET A 55 12.90 0.80 -1.21
CA MET A 55 13.79 1.36 -0.18
C MET A 55 15.10 1.90 -0.80
N ASN A 56 15.76 1.10 -1.62
CA ASN A 56 17.01 1.50 -2.30
C ASN A 56 16.80 2.70 -3.25
N LYS A 57 15.64 2.81 -3.90
CA LYS A 57 15.27 3.97 -4.71
C LYS A 57 14.98 5.22 -3.88
N SER A 58 14.36 5.05 -2.71
CA SER A 58 13.97 6.15 -1.83
C SER A 58 15.16 6.74 -1.06
N GLU A 59 16.16 5.92 -0.71
CA GLU A 59 17.41 6.38 -0.07
C GLU A 59 18.33 7.19 -1.00
N LYS A 60 18.10 7.14 -2.32
CA LYS A 60 18.88 7.90 -3.33
C LYS A 60 18.28 9.26 -3.70
N ARG A 61 17.19 9.69 -3.07
CA ARG A 61 16.56 10.99 -3.33
C ARG A 61 16.92 12.04 -2.29
#